data_AF-I3L495-F1
#
_entry.id   AF-I3L495-F1
#
_cell.length_a   1.000
_cell.length_b   1.000
_cell.length_c   1.000
_cell.angle_alpha   90.00
_cell.angle_beta   90.00
_cell.angle_gamma   90.00
#
_symmetry.space_group_name_H-M   'P 1'
#
loop_
_entity.id
_entity.type
_entity.pdbx_description
1 polymer ?
#
loop_
_entity_poly.entity_id
_entity_poly.type
_entity_poly.pdbx_seq_one_letter_code
_entity_poly.pdbx_strand_id
1 'polypeptide(L)'
;MVLSQRQRDELNRAIADYLRSNGYEEAYSVFKKEAELDVNEELDKKYAGLLEKKWTSVIRLQKKVMELESKLNEAKEEFTSG
;
A
#
# COMPACT_ATOMS: atom_id res chain seq x y z
N MET A 1 14.74 2.97 -6.82
CA MET A 1 13.61 3.92 -6.72
C MET A 1 13.60 4.45 -5.29
N VAL A 2 13.59 5.77 -5.08
CA VAL A 2 13.62 6.38 -3.73
C VAL A 2 12.26 7.03 -3.46
N LEU A 3 11.67 6.73 -2.31
CA LEU A 3 10.43 7.39 -1.89
C LEU A 3 10.68 8.87 -1.62
N SER A 4 9.80 9.73 -2.14
CA SER A 4 9.75 11.13 -1.71
C SER A 4 9.42 11.22 -0.21
N GLN A 5 9.75 12.36 0.41
CA GLN A 5 9.45 12.57 1.83
C GLN A 5 7.96 12.32 2.14
N ARG A 6 7.06 12.91 1.35
CA ARG A 6 5.61 12.70 1.51
C ARG A 6 5.20 11.23 1.44
N GLN A 7 5.74 10.47 0.48
CA GLN A 7 5.43 9.03 0.36
C GLN A 7 5.95 8.23 1.55
N ARG A 8 7.12 8.59 2.07
CA ARG A 8 7.71 7.98 3.26
C ARG A 8 6.85 8.26 4.49
N ASP A 9 6.41 9.50 4.68
CA ASP A 9 5.56 9.90 5.81
C ASP A 9 4.21 9.18 5.78
N GLU A 10 3.57 9.10 4.60
CA GLU A 10 2.33 8.36 4.40
C GLU A 10 2.50 6.86 4.68
N LEU A 11 3.61 6.27 4.24
CA LEU A 11 3.94 4.87 4.51
C LEU A 11 4.16 4.63 6.00
N ASN A 12 4.95 5.48 6.65
CA ASN A 12 5.24 5.38 8.09
C ASN A 12 3.94 5.49 8.90
N ARG A 13 3.03 6.40 8.57
CA ARG A 13 1.73 6.50 9.25
C ARG A 13 0.88 5.24 9.06
N ALA A 14 0.87 4.65 7.87
CA ALA A 14 0.17 3.39 7.62
C ALA A 14 0.79 2.20 8.38
N ILE A 15 2.11 2.17 8.55
CA ILE A 15 2.81 1.17 9.38
C ILE A 15 2.47 1.35 10.85
N ALA A 16 2.52 2.58 11.36
CA ALA A 16 2.20 2.87 12.75
C ALA A 16 0.75 2.49 13.10
N ASP A 17 -0.20 2.80 12.22
CA ASP A 17 -1.60 2.37 12.37
C ASP A 17 -1.73 0.84 12.37
N TYR A 18 -1.07 0.16 11.44
CA TYR A 18 -1.09 -1.30 11.38
C TYR A 18 -0.55 -1.93 12.67
N LEU A 19 0.57 -1.41 13.19
CA LEU A 19 1.18 -1.90 14.42
C LEU A 19 0.22 -1.75 15.60
N ARG A 20 -0.38 -0.57 15.76
CA ARG A 20 -1.32 -0.27 16.84
C ARG A 20 -2.60 -1.09 16.73
N SER A 21 -3.23 -1.14 15.56
CA SER A 21 -4.51 -1.84 15.33
C SER A 21 -4.40 -3.37 15.50
N ASN A 22 -3.21 -3.93 15.31
CA ASN A 22 -2.94 -5.35 15.51
C ASN A 22 -2.35 -5.67 16.91
N GLY A 23 -2.26 -4.69 17.81
CA GLY A 23 -1.81 -4.89 19.20
C GLY A 23 -0.30 -4.98 19.39
N TYR A 24 0.51 -4.60 18.39
CA TYR A 24 1.97 -4.55 18.46
C TYR A 24 2.44 -3.26 19.15
N GLU A 25 1.98 -3.02 20.38
CA GLU A 25 2.11 -1.72 21.07
C GLU A 25 3.56 -1.29 21.33
N GLU A 26 4.45 -2.23 21.68
CA GLU A 26 5.87 -1.92 21.89
C GLU A 26 6.54 -1.47 20.59
N ALA A 27 6.33 -2.22 19.51
CA ALA A 27 6.84 -1.88 18.19
C ALA A 27 6.27 -0.55 17.69
N TYR A 28 4.97 -0.31 17.89
CA TYR A 28 4.32 0.96 17.59
C TYR A 28 4.98 2.13 18.33
N SER A 29 5.19 2.00 19.64
CA SER A 29 5.78 3.04 20.48
C SER A 29 7.20 3.41 20.04
N VAL A 30 8.04 2.40 19.80
CA VAL A 30 9.41 2.60 19.32
C VAL A 30 9.42 3.20 17.92
N PHE A 31 8.67 2.60 16.99
CA PHE A 31 8.62 3.04 15.60
C PHE A 31 8.11 4.47 15.45
N LYS A 32 7.08 4.85 16.20
CA LYS A 32 6.54 6.21 16.20
C LYS A 32 7.60 7.25 16.57
N LYS A 33 8.45 6.94 17.55
CA LYS A 33 9.54 7.82 17.99
C LYS A 33 10.64 7.93 16.92
N GLU A 34 11.05 6.79 16.35
CA GLU A 34 12.11 6.76 15.33
C GLU A 34 11.67 7.39 14.00
N ALA A 35 10.39 7.24 13.65
CA ALA A 35 9.80 7.81 12.44
C ALA A 35 9.33 9.26 12.62
N GLU A 36 9.56 9.86 13.80
CA GLU A 36 9.20 11.25 14.15
C GLU A 36 7.72 11.57 13.82
N LEU A 37 6.82 10.64 14.14
CA LEU A 37 5.40 10.78 13.81
C LEU A 37 4.64 11.60 14.85
N ASP A 38 4.17 12.78 14.44
CA ASP A 38 3.27 13.61 15.25
C ASP A 38 1.93 12.94 15.53
N VAL A 39 1.46 13.09 16.77
CA VAL A 39 0.13 12.62 17.20
C VAL A 39 -0.93 13.54 16.62
N ASN A 40 -1.71 13.04 15.67
CA ASN A 40 -2.86 13.75 15.15
C ASN A 40 -3.97 12.73 14.90
N GLU A 41 -4.93 12.68 15.84
CA GLU A 41 -6.03 11.71 15.82
C GLU A 41 -6.90 11.80 14.56
N GLU A 42 -6.98 12.98 13.94
CA GLU A 42 -7.76 13.21 12.72
C GLU A 42 -7.05 12.60 11.50
N LEU A 43 -5.71 12.73 11.45
CA LEU A 43 -4.88 12.06 10.45
C LEU A 43 -4.87 10.55 10.64
N ASP A 44 -4.81 10.06 11.87
CA ASP A 44 -4.72 8.63 12.18
C ASP A 44 -5.93 7.84 11.64
N LYS A 45 -7.14 8.43 11.69
CA LYS A 45 -8.35 7.83 11.09
C LYS A 45 -8.23 7.58 9.58
N LYS A 46 -7.45 8.38 8.86
CA LYS A 46 -7.22 8.21 7.41
C LYS A 46 -6.38 6.96 7.11
N TYR A 47 -5.51 6.57 8.05
CA TYR A 47 -4.57 5.46 7.85
C TYR A 47 -5.10 4.12 8.37
N ALA A 48 -6.21 4.13 9.12
CA ALA A 48 -6.91 2.95 9.63
C ALA A 48 -7.07 1.85 8.57
N GLY A 49 -6.36 0.74 8.74
CA GLY A 49 -6.40 -0.45 7.85
C GLY A 49 -5.87 -0.19 6.43
N LEU A 50 -5.23 0.95 6.18
CA LEU A 50 -4.76 1.35 4.86
C LEU A 50 -3.65 0.42 4.34
N LEU A 51 -2.75 -0.01 5.22
CA LEU A 51 -1.62 -0.86 4.86
C LEU A 51 -2.09 -2.21 4.31
N GLU A 52 -3.00 -2.87 5.03
CA GLU A 52 -3.58 -4.16 4.64
C GLU A 52 -4.40 -4.04 3.35
N LYS A 53 -5.20 -2.99 3.23
CA LYS A 53 -5.97 -2.70 2.01
C LYS A 53 -5.06 -2.50 0.80
N LYS A 54 -3.95 -1.77 0.95
CA LYS A 54 -2.97 -1.58 -0.13
C LYS A 54 -2.26 -2.89 -0.46
N TRP A 55 -1.81 -3.64 0.55
CA TRP A 55 -1.14 -4.93 0.37
C TRP A 55 -1.96 -5.92 -0.45
N THR A 56 -3.22 -6.13 -0.05
CA THR A 56 -4.15 -7.01 -0.77
C THR A 56 -4.52 -6.47 -2.16
N SER A 57 -4.67 -5.16 -2.30
CA SER A 57 -5.00 -4.53 -3.59
C SER A 57 -3.88 -4.62 -4.62
N VAL A 58 -2.61 -4.50 -4.21
CA VAL A 58 -1.46 -4.61 -5.13
C VAL A 58 -1.47 -5.96 -5.84
N ILE A 59 -1.59 -7.05 -5.10
CA ILE A 59 -1.63 -8.41 -5.66
C ILE A 59 -2.82 -8.58 -6.61
N ARG A 60 -4.01 -8.11 -6.19
CA ARG A 60 -5.22 -8.18 -7.01
C ARG A 60 -5.09 -7.39 -8.31
N LEU A 61 -4.50 -6.19 -8.25
CA LEU A 61 -4.30 -5.34 -9.43
C LEU A 61 -3.22 -5.90 -10.36
N GLN A 62 -2.13 -6.45 -9.83
CA GLN A 62 -1.11 -7.14 -10.63
C GLN A 62 -1.72 -8.31 -11.41
N LYS A 63 -2.55 -9.15 -10.76
CA LYS A 63 -3.29 -10.22 -11.44
C LYS A 63 -4.20 -9.68 -12.54
N LYS A 64 -4.89 -8.56 -12.28
CA LYS A 64 -5.77 -7.95 -13.28
C LYS A 64 -5.00 -7.38 -14.47
N VAL A 65 -3.85 -6.77 -14.23
CA VAL A 65 -2.96 -6.27 -15.29
C VAL A 65 -2.49 -7.44 -16.17
N MET A 66 -2.00 -8.52 -15.58
CA MET A 66 -1.58 -9.71 -16.34
C MET A 66 -2.72 -10.31 -17.18
N GLU A 67 -3.93 -10.40 -16.63
CA GLU A 67 -5.11 -10.87 -17.36
C GLU A 67 -5.45 -9.97 -18.56
N LEU A 68 -5.37 -8.66 -18.38
CA LEU A 68 -5.63 -7.68 -19.44
C LEU A 68 -4.54 -7.69 -20.52
N GLU A 69 -3.28 -7.87 -20.12
CA GLU A 69 -2.15 -8.02 -21.04
C GLU A 69 -2.27 -9.30 -21.88
N SER A 70 -2.70 -10.42 -21.28
CA SER A 70 -2.99 -11.67 -22.02
C SER A 70 -4.08 -11.46 -23.06
N LYS A 71 -5.23 -10.91 -22.66
CA LYS A 71 -6.36 -10.63 -23.56
C LYS A 71 -5.98 -9.67 -24.68
N LEU A 72 -5.15 -8.67 -24.38
CA LEU A 72 -4.67 -7.73 -25.39
C LEU A 72 -3.74 -8.42 -26.41
N ASN A 73 -2.90 -9.34 -25.96
CA ASN A 73 -2.02 -10.10 -26.85
C ASN A 73 -2.82 -11.07 -27.73
N GLU A 74 -3.76 -11.81 -27.15
CA GLU A 74 -4.68 -12.69 -27.89
C GLU A 74 -5.44 -11.92 -28.97
N ALA A 75 -6.04 -10.78 -28.61
CA ALA A 75 -6.75 -9.94 -29.59
C ALA A 75 -5.82 -9.42 -30.71
N LYS A 76 -4.59 -9.00 -30.37
CA LYS A 76 -3.62 -8.56 -31.38
C LYS A 76 -3.24 -9.71 -32.33
N GLU A 77 -3.03 -10.91 -31.82
CA GLU A 77 -2.72 -12.09 -32.64
C GLU A 77 -3.87 -12.42 -33.60
N GLU A 78 -5.11 -12.36 -33.15
CA GLU A 78 -6.31 -12.53 -34.00
C GLU A 78 -6.35 -11.51 -35.14
N PHE A 79 -6.10 -10.23 -34.85
CA PHE A 79 -6.06 -9.17 -35.87
C PHE A 79 -4.89 -9.27 -36.85
N THR A 80 -3.79 -9.92 -36.46
CA THR A 80 -2.61 -10.07 -37.32
C THR A 80 -2.68 -11.34 -38.16
N SER A 81 -3.47 -12.32 -37.73
CA SER A 81 -3.64 -13.62 -38.38
C SER A 81 -4.85 -13.70 -39.31
N GLY A 82 -5.75 -12.70 -39.27
CA GLY A 82 -6.89 -12.52 -40.19
C GLY A 82 -6.67 -11.41 -41.19
#